data_AF-A0A915YCG1-F1
#
_entry.id   AF-A0A915YCG1-F1
#
_cell.length_a   1.000
_cell.length_b   1.000
_cell.length_c   1.000
_cell.angle_alpha   90.00
_cell.angle_beta   90.00
_cell.angle_gamma   90.00
#
_symmetry.space_group_name_H-M   'P 1'
#
loop_
_entity.id
_entity.type
_entity.pdbx_description
1 polymer ?
#
loop_
_entity_poly.entity_id
_entity_poly.type
_entity_poly.pdbx_seq_one_letter_code
_entity_poly.pdbx_strand_id
1 'polypeptide(L)'
;MDSMLRIVLPPLILGIIFIVFQKLFPSKKSKHTTAKSLEELTKEYRKYDSIFLILFFCLTIPFGIAYGFLFQKIGQILNEPMIENGGILIQPSFLAWMIAGFLAGMITFGLVGTPISKAILKDRESEYLAYNDLKYNYDTEKVTNIAAAFLTLFALLIVASIFDNFSYFGKEKLKLNGIFGFGTSHYKYEEIEKVKSIKLLRNDVYTESNWIDITFKDGYKWHSVDDGYNDYEKDLQIVKLVIKKTGLNLEYEERERD
;
A
#
# COMPACT_ATOMS: atom_id res chain seq x y z
N MET A 1 4.13 -6.94 -24.45
CA MET A 1 2.84 -6.23 -24.54
C MET A 1 2.37 -5.71 -23.18
N ASP A 2 2.60 -6.45 -22.09
CA ASP A 2 2.22 -6.07 -20.72
C ASP A 2 2.80 -4.75 -20.18
N SER A 3 4.03 -4.37 -20.56
CA SER A 3 4.68 -3.15 -20.04
C SER A 3 3.98 -1.87 -20.50
N MET A 4 3.56 -1.79 -21.77
CA MET A 4 2.84 -0.62 -22.28
C MET A 4 1.46 -0.48 -21.62
N LEU A 5 0.74 -1.59 -21.40
CA LEU A 5 -0.57 -1.55 -20.76
C LEU A 5 -0.49 -0.98 -19.32
N ARG A 6 0.54 -1.36 -18.55
CA ARG A 6 0.77 -0.86 -17.19
C ARG A 6 1.03 0.65 -17.12
N ILE A 7 1.60 1.24 -18.17
CA ILE A 7 1.90 2.68 -18.24
C ILE A 7 0.68 3.47 -18.71
N VAL A 8 -0.07 2.95 -19.69
CA VAL A 8 -1.18 3.67 -20.35
C VAL A 8 -2.49 3.54 -19.57
N LEU A 9 -2.73 2.40 -18.92
CA LEU A 9 -4.01 2.13 -18.26
C LEU A 9 -4.29 3.07 -17.06
N PRO A 10 -3.34 3.36 -16.15
CA PRO A 10 -3.61 4.26 -15.02
C PRO A 10 -4.07 5.68 -15.44
N PRO A 11 -3.39 6.42 -16.34
CA PRO A 11 -3.86 7.74 -16.74
C PRO A 11 -5.20 7.69 -17.50
N LEU A 12 -5.46 6.61 -18.24
CA LEU A 12 -6.77 6.41 -18.89
C LEU A 12 -7.90 6.26 -17.85
N ILE A 13 -7.69 5.42 -16.83
CA ILE A 13 -8.65 5.23 -15.72
C ILE A 13 -8.87 6.55 -15.00
N LEU A 14 -7.80 7.30 -14.68
CA LEU A 14 -7.91 8.62 -14.06
C LEU A 14 -8.73 9.59 -14.92
N GLY A 15 -8.48 9.64 -16.23
CA GLY A 15 -9.26 10.46 -17.16
C GLY A 15 -10.75 10.12 -17.15
N ILE A 16 -11.09 8.83 -17.14
CA ILE A 16 -12.48 8.36 -17.03
C ILE A 16 -13.11 8.81 -15.71
N ILE A 17 -12.40 8.66 -14.59
CA ILE A 17 -12.86 9.11 -13.27
C ILE A 17 -13.17 10.62 -13.27
N PHE A 18 -12.29 11.44 -13.85
CA PHE A 18 -12.54 12.88 -13.97
C PHE A 18 -13.77 13.20 -14.82
N ILE A 19 -13.97 12.51 -15.95
CA ILE A 19 -15.17 12.67 -16.79
C ILE A 19 -16.43 12.31 -16.00
N VAL A 20 -16.38 11.22 -15.22
CA VAL A 20 -17.50 10.81 -14.36
C VAL A 20 -17.81 11.89 -13.32
N PHE A 21 -16.80 12.45 -12.66
CA PHE A 21 -17.00 13.55 -11.70
C PHE A 21 -17.58 14.80 -12.34
N GLN A 22 -17.14 15.21 -13.54
CA GLN A 22 -17.73 16.32 -14.28
C GLN A 22 -19.22 16.11 -14.56
N LYS A 23 -19.62 14.88 -14.89
CA LYS A 23 -21.03 14.55 -15.15
C LYS A 23 -21.87 14.51 -13.86
N LEU A 24 -21.36 13.91 -12.80
CA LEU A 24 -22.11 13.72 -11.55
C LEU A 24 -22.17 15.01 -10.70
N PHE A 25 -21.11 15.81 -10.72
CA PHE A 25 -20.93 16.97 -9.87
C PHE A 25 -20.49 18.19 -10.69
N PRO A 26 -21.28 18.66 -11.67
CA PRO A 26 -20.85 19.75 -12.56
C PRO A 26 -20.60 21.05 -11.80
N SER A 27 -19.57 21.80 -12.20
CA SER A 27 -19.14 23.07 -11.58
C SER A 27 -20.26 24.10 -11.46
N LYS A 28 -21.21 24.12 -12.41
CA LYS A 28 -22.38 25.01 -12.40
C LYS A 28 -23.30 24.84 -11.18
N LYS A 29 -23.19 23.72 -10.45
CA LYS A 29 -23.96 23.44 -9.23
C LYS A 29 -23.15 23.71 -7.94
N SER A 30 -21.90 24.16 -8.07
CA SER A 30 -21.07 24.51 -6.93
C SER A 30 -21.63 25.71 -6.18
N LYS A 31 -21.35 25.76 -4.87
CA LYS A 31 -21.64 26.92 -4.02
C LYS A 31 -20.71 28.09 -4.31
N HIS A 32 -19.54 27.81 -4.87
CA HIS A 32 -18.52 28.82 -5.16
C HIS A 32 -18.68 29.30 -6.59
N THR A 33 -18.98 30.58 -6.75
CA THR A 33 -19.14 31.23 -8.05
C THR A 33 -18.28 32.47 -8.14
N THR A 34 -17.82 32.80 -9.34
CA THR A 34 -17.07 34.02 -9.62
C THR A 34 -17.46 34.59 -10.98
N ALA A 35 -17.36 35.90 -11.12
CA ALA A 35 -17.60 36.59 -12.40
C ALA A 35 -16.34 36.65 -13.28
N LYS A 36 -15.15 36.39 -12.71
CA LYS A 36 -13.88 36.38 -13.45
C LYS A 36 -13.79 35.18 -14.39
N SER A 37 -13.08 35.37 -15.50
CA SER A 37 -12.77 34.29 -16.44
C SER A 37 -11.73 33.32 -15.85
N LEU A 38 -11.69 32.08 -16.38
CA LEU A 38 -10.68 31.09 -15.99
C LEU A 38 -9.25 31.58 -16.30
N GLU A 39 -9.06 32.34 -17.38
CA GLU A 39 -7.74 32.86 -17.75
C GLU A 39 -7.21 33.87 -16.73
N GLU A 40 -8.06 34.80 -16.29
CA GLU A 40 -7.72 35.77 -15.23
C GLU A 40 -7.38 35.06 -13.92
N LEU A 41 -8.23 34.13 -13.49
CA LEU A 41 -8.03 33.37 -12.27
C LEU A 41 -6.77 32.50 -12.33
N THR A 42 -6.47 31.89 -13.48
CA THR A 42 -5.25 31.08 -13.66
C THR A 42 -3.99 31.92 -13.46
N LYS A 43 -3.94 33.13 -14.04
CA LYS A 43 -2.80 34.05 -13.84
C LYS A 43 -2.66 34.44 -12.37
N GLU A 44 -3.78 34.66 -11.70
CA GLU A 44 -3.83 35.08 -10.30
C GLU A 44 -3.43 33.96 -9.32
N TYR A 45 -3.90 32.73 -9.57
CA TYR A 45 -3.81 31.61 -8.63
C TYR A 45 -2.73 30.57 -8.93
N ARG A 46 -2.04 30.65 -10.08
CA ARG A 46 -0.96 29.70 -10.44
C ARG A 46 0.10 29.54 -9.35
N LYS A 47 0.47 30.62 -8.66
CA LYS A 47 1.44 30.56 -7.55
C LYS A 47 0.93 29.71 -6.38
N TYR A 48 -0.37 29.81 -6.07
CA TYR A 48 -0.99 29.04 -4.98
C TYR A 48 -1.08 27.56 -5.33
N ASP A 49 -1.36 27.21 -6.59
CA ASP A 49 -1.29 25.83 -7.06
C ASP A 49 0.09 25.21 -6.80
N SER A 50 1.17 25.94 -7.10
CA SER A 50 2.53 25.49 -6.79
C SER A 50 2.80 25.38 -5.29
N ILE A 51 2.33 26.35 -4.49
CA ILE A 51 2.49 26.32 -3.03
C ILE A 51 1.78 25.11 -2.43
N PHE A 52 0.55 24.83 -2.83
CA PHE A 52 -0.21 23.70 -2.30
C PHE A 52 0.33 22.36 -2.77
N LEU A 53 0.87 22.28 -3.99
CA LEU A 53 1.59 21.10 -4.45
C LEU A 53 2.84 20.83 -3.62
N ILE A 54 3.64 21.86 -3.35
CA ILE A 54 4.81 21.74 -2.47
C ILE A 54 4.38 21.33 -1.06
N LEU A 55 3.36 21.99 -0.51
CA LEU A 55 2.82 21.69 0.81
C LEU A 55 2.31 20.24 0.91
N PHE A 56 1.66 19.74 -0.14
CA PHE A 56 1.22 18.35 -0.23
C PHE A 56 2.39 17.39 -0.05
N PHE A 57 3.49 17.56 -0.78
CA PHE A 57 4.66 16.69 -0.63
C PHE A 57 5.39 16.90 0.70
N CYS A 58 5.54 18.15 1.14
CA CYS A 58 6.19 18.49 2.41
C CYS A 58 5.47 17.94 3.64
N LEU A 59 4.15 17.76 3.59
CA LEU A 59 3.38 17.16 4.68
C LEU A 59 3.22 15.65 4.48
N THR A 60 2.81 15.21 3.30
CA THR A 60 2.52 13.79 3.04
C THR A 60 3.75 12.90 3.23
N ILE A 61 4.93 13.33 2.78
CA ILE A 61 6.13 12.48 2.86
C ILE A 61 6.59 12.26 4.31
N PRO A 62 6.84 13.31 5.13
CA PRO A 62 7.26 13.11 6.51
C PRO A 62 6.20 12.39 7.35
N PHE A 63 4.92 12.74 7.21
CA PHE A 63 3.85 12.01 7.90
C PHE A 63 3.77 10.56 7.43
N GLY A 64 3.94 10.30 6.14
CA GLY A 64 3.95 8.95 5.60
C GLY A 64 5.04 8.08 6.20
N ILE A 65 6.26 8.61 6.29
CA ILE A 65 7.39 7.95 6.96
C ILE A 65 7.09 7.73 8.45
N ALA A 66 6.61 8.75 9.16
CA ALA A 66 6.30 8.67 10.58
C ALA A 66 5.22 7.62 10.87
N TYR A 67 4.13 7.58 10.09
CA TYR A 67 3.10 6.56 10.20
C TYR A 67 3.61 5.17 9.85
N GLY A 68 4.48 5.03 8.84
CA GLY A 68 5.10 3.76 8.49
C GLY A 68 5.87 3.14 9.68
N PHE A 69 6.71 3.94 10.35
CA PHE A 69 7.39 3.51 11.57
C PHE A 69 6.42 3.22 12.72
N LEU A 70 5.41 4.07 12.92
CA LEU A 70 4.40 3.87 13.96
C LEU A 70 3.64 2.55 13.76
N PHE A 71 3.12 2.30 12.56
CA PHE A 71 2.38 1.09 12.25
C PHE A 71 3.25 -0.16 12.36
N GLN A 72 4.49 -0.11 11.87
CA GLN A 72 5.44 -1.20 12.06
C GLN A 72 5.66 -1.50 13.55
N LYS A 73 5.86 -0.45 14.38
CA LYS A 73 6.08 -0.63 15.81
C LYS A 73 4.86 -1.23 16.52
N ILE A 74 3.66 -0.76 16.18
CA ILE A 74 2.42 -1.35 16.70
C ILE A 74 2.32 -2.82 16.24
N GLY A 75 2.65 -3.12 14.99
CA GLY A 75 2.63 -4.48 14.46
C GLY A 75 3.59 -5.41 15.19
N GLN A 76 4.77 -4.93 15.56
CA GLN A 76 5.72 -5.67 16.40
C GLN A 76 5.14 -5.96 17.80
N ILE A 77 4.55 -4.95 18.45
CA ILE A 77 3.95 -5.10 19.79
C ILE A 77 2.80 -6.11 19.77
N LEU A 78 1.89 -6.01 18.79
CA LEU A 78 0.74 -6.90 18.69
C LEU A 78 1.13 -8.37 18.48
N ASN A 79 2.30 -8.61 17.87
CA ASN A 79 2.77 -9.96 17.57
C ASN A 79 3.86 -10.48 18.54
N GLU A 80 4.25 -9.68 19.54
CA GLU A 80 5.24 -10.06 20.56
C GLU A 80 4.93 -11.41 21.24
N PRO A 81 3.67 -11.73 21.61
CA PRO A 81 3.34 -13.02 22.22
C PRO A 81 3.67 -14.22 21.31
N MET A 82 3.67 -14.05 19.98
CA MET A 82 4.03 -15.15 19.07
C MET A 82 5.53 -15.44 19.12
N ILE A 83 6.35 -14.40 19.27
CA ILE A 83 7.81 -14.48 19.36
C ILE A 83 8.22 -15.14 20.67
N GLU A 84 7.63 -14.75 21.79
CA GLU A 84 7.90 -15.32 23.12
C GLU A 84 7.66 -16.84 23.19
N ASN A 85 6.74 -17.35 22.38
CA ASN A 85 6.47 -18.78 22.25
C ASN A 85 7.58 -19.58 21.53
N GLY A 86 8.65 -18.92 21.08
CA GLY A 86 9.83 -19.53 20.48
C GLY A 86 9.62 -20.01 19.04
N GLY A 87 8.69 -19.40 18.32
CA GLY A 87 8.49 -19.62 16.88
C GLY A 87 9.17 -18.56 16.04
N ILE A 88 9.22 -18.78 14.72
CA ILE A 88 9.74 -17.80 13.76
C ILE A 88 8.56 -17.00 13.22
N LEU A 89 8.56 -15.69 13.45
CA LEU A 89 7.54 -14.76 12.93
C LEU A 89 8.08 -13.97 11.75
N ILE A 90 7.35 -14.02 10.65
CA ILE A 90 7.51 -13.17 9.49
C ILE A 90 6.39 -12.14 9.50
N GLN A 91 6.78 -10.88 9.41
CA GLN A 91 5.88 -9.74 9.38
C GLN A 91 6.08 -8.97 8.08
N PRO A 92 5.13 -8.09 7.73
CA PRO A 92 5.27 -7.21 6.58
C PRO A 92 6.56 -6.41 6.61
N SER A 93 7.18 -6.32 5.43
CA SER A 93 8.36 -5.50 5.22
C SER A 93 8.08 -4.04 5.56
N PHE A 94 9.14 -3.28 5.85
CA PHE A 94 9.01 -1.84 6.05
C PHE A 94 8.33 -1.14 4.87
N LEU A 95 8.55 -1.61 3.64
CA LEU A 95 7.90 -1.04 2.46
C LEU A 95 6.38 -1.21 2.48
N ALA A 96 5.86 -2.34 2.96
CA ALA A 96 4.42 -2.55 3.12
C ALA A 96 3.83 -1.55 4.13
N TRP A 97 4.48 -1.38 5.29
CA TRP A 97 4.08 -0.37 6.27
C TRP A 97 4.16 1.06 5.73
N MET A 98 5.14 1.35 4.88
CA MET A 98 5.27 2.64 4.22
C MET A 98 4.10 2.95 3.27
N ILE A 99 3.56 1.94 2.55
CA ILE A 99 2.36 2.13 1.71
C ILE A 99 1.18 2.59 2.57
N ALA A 100 0.90 1.89 3.67
CA ALA A 100 -0.10 2.29 4.65
C ALA A 100 0.19 3.68 5.23
N GLY A 101 1.46 3.95 5.55
CA GLY A 101 1.93 5.22 6.06
C GLY A 101 1.63 6.39 5.12
N PHE A 102 1.99 6.29 3.84
CA PHE A 102 1.72 7.34 2.86
C PHE A 102 0.23 7.59 2.65
N LEU A 103 -0.62 6.56 2.65
CA LEU A 103 -2.07 6.73 2.61
C LEU A 103 -2.58 7.52 3.82
N ALA A 104 -2.10 7.20 5.03
CA ALA A 104 -2.40 7.96 6.23
C ALA A 104 -1.86 9.40 6.16
N GLY A 105 -0.66 9.59 5.61
CA GLY A 105 -0.06 10.90 5.37
C GLY A 105 -0.90 11.80 4.46
N MET A 106 -1.49 11.23 3.39
CA MET A 106 -2.41 11.96 2.50
C MET A 106 -3.69 12.38 3.22
N ILE A 107 -4.23 11.54 4.09
CA ILE A 107 -5.41 11.86 4.91
C ILE A 107 -5.07 13.00 5.89
N THR A 108 -3.91 12.91 6.55
CA THR A 108 -3.43 13.97 7.45
C THR A 108 -3.20 15.28 6.70
N PHE A 109 -2.69 15.24 5.47
CA PHE A 109 -2.67 16.42 4.61
C PHE A 109 -4.07 16.99 4.36
N GLY A 110 -5.10 16.18 4.11
CA GLY A 110 -6.47 16.68 3.98
C GLY A 110 -6.95 17.44 5.24
N LEU A 111 -6.64 16.90 6.42
CA LEU A 111 -7.04 17.46 7.72
C LEU A 111 -6.27 18.74 8.07
N VAL A 112 -4.96 18.78 7.82
CA VAL A 112 -4.07 19.88 8.23
C VAL A 112 -3.87 20.90 7.09
N GLY A 113 -3.90 20.45 5.84
CA GLY A 113 -3.76 21.27 4.64
C GLY A 113 -4.93 22.22 4.46
N THR A 114 -6.15 21.84 4.85
CA THR A 114 -7.34 22.70 4.78
C THR A 114 -7.24 23.96 5.66
N PRO A 115 -6.91 23.88 6.97
CA PRO A 115 -6.72 25.09 7.76
C PRO A 115 -5.50 25.91 7.31
N ILE A 116 -4.44 25.27 6.79
CA ILE A 116 -3.30 25.99 6.22
C ILE A 116 -3.69 26.74 4.95
N SER A 117 -4.45 26.12 4.04
CA SER A 117 -4.92 26.78 2.82
C SER A 117 -5.84 27.95 3.13
N LYS A 118 -6.73 27.80 4.11
CA LYS A 118 -7.54 28.89 4.67
C LYS A 118 -6.69 30.04 5.19
N ALA A 119 -5.65 29.75 5.96
CA ALA A 119 -4.77 30.78 6.50
C ALA A 119 -3.96 31.52 5.41
N ILE A 120 -3.55 30.80 4.36
CA ILE A 120 -2.80 31.36 3.22
C ILE A 120 -3.70 32.22 2.32
N LEU A 121 -4.92 31.77 2.04
CA LEU A 121 -5.86 32.42 1.12
C LEU A 121 -6.70 33.51 1.81
N LYS A 122 -6.95 33.37 3.12
CA LYS A 122 -7.79 34.28 3.91
C LYS A 122 -9.15 34.46 3.23
N ASP A 123 -9.58 35.69 3.01
CA ASP A 123 -10.87 36.05 2.40
C ASP A 123 -11.01 35.60 0.93
N ARG A 124 -9.92 35.15 0.31
CA ARG A 124 -9.89 34.70 -1.10
C ARG A 124 -10.20 33.21 -1.27
N GLU A 125 -10.41 32.47 -0.19
CA GLU A 125 -10.68 31.03 -0.25
C GLU A 125 -11.83 30.70 -1.20
N SER A 126 -12.97 31.39 -1.07
CA SER A 126 -14.13 31.10 -1.92
C SER A 126 -13.88 31.37 -3.41
N GLU A 127 -13.08 32.38 -3.75
CA GLU A 127 -12.72 32.65 -5.15
C GLU A 127 -11.73 31.60 -5.67
N TYR A 128 -10.79 31.15 -4.84
CA TYR A 128 -9.88 30.06 -5.19
C TYR A 128 -10.62 28.72 -5.41
N LEU A 129 -11.64 28.43 -4.61
CA LEU A 129 -12.51 27.26 -4.82
C LEU A 129 -13.29 27.39 -6.13
N ALA A 130 -13.85 28.56 -6.44
CA ALA A 130 -14.50 28.80 -7.73
C ALA A 130 -13.52 28.66 -8.92
N TYR A 131 -12.26 29.08 -8.76
CA TYR A 131 -11.20 28.85 -9.74
C TYR A 131 -10.96 27.35 -9.98
N ASN A 132 -10.85 26.55 -8.93
CA ASN A 132 -10.69 25.10 -9.06
C ASN A 132 -11.91 24.47 -9.74
N ASP A 133 -13.13 24.92 -9.41
CA ASP A 133 -14.36 24.42 -10.02
C ASP A 133 -14.41 24.69 -11.53
N LEU A 134 -13.99 25.89 -11.95
CA LEU A 134 -13.87 26.24 -13.37
C LEU A 134 -12.75 25.45 -14.06
N LYS A 135 -11.59 25.29 -13.40
CA LYS A 135 -10.41 24.60 -13.95
C LYS A 135 -10.68 23.12 -14.25
N TYR A 136 -11.37 22.44 -13.34
CA TYR A 136 -11.62 21.00 -13.47
C TYR A 136 -13.03 20.67 -13.97
N ASN A 137 -13.91 21.66 -14.07
CA ASN A 137 -15.29 21.57 -14.54
C ASN A 137 -16.20 20.66 -13.68
N TYR A 138 -15.90 20.56 -12.38
CA TYR A 138 -16.76 19.92 -11.37
C TYR A 138 -16.70 20.69 -10.04
N ASP A 139 -17.67 20.45 -9.16
CA ASP A 139 -17.67 20.92 -7.76
C ASP A 139 -16.53 20.24 -6.99
N THR A 140 -15.41 20.96 -6.86
CA THR A 140 -14.16 20.44 -6.29
C THR A 140 -14.25 20.18 -4.80
N GLU A 141 -15.00 20.99 -4.05
CA GLU A 141 -15.21 20.74 -2.62
C GLU A 141 -15.92 19.40 -2.43
N LYS A 142 -17.02 19.17 -3.16
CA LYS A 142 -17.79 17.93 -3.07
C LYS A 142 -17.00 16.71 -3.53
N VAL A 143 -16.30 16.81 -4.65
CA VAL A 143 -15.47 15.72 -5.18
C VAL A 143 -14.31 15.41 -4.22
N THR A 144 -13.66 16.43 -3.66
CA THR A 144 -12.57 16.24 -2.69
C THR A 144 -13.07 15.54 -1.43
N ASN A 145 -14.24 15.91 -0.92
CA ASN A 145 -14.83 15.25 0.25
C ASN A 145 -15.16 13.76 -0.02
N ILE A 146 -15.71 13.44 -1.19
CA ILE A 146 -15.99 12.05 -1.60
C ILE A 146 -14.68 11.26 -1.77
N ALA A 147 -13.70 11.86 -2.46
CA ALA A 147 -12.39 11.24 -2.67
C ALA A 147 -11.66 11.01 -1.34
N ALA A 148 -11.74 11.96 -0.41
CA ALA A 148 -11.19 11.83 0.94
C ALA A 148 -11.86 10.68 1.70
N ALA A 149 -13.19 10.59 1.69
CA ALA A 149 -13.92 9.49 2.33
C ALA A 149 -13.53 8.12 1.75
N PHE A 150 -13.46 8.02 0.43
CA PHE A 150 -13.02 6.79 -0.26
C PHE A 150 -11.57 6.44 0.10
N LEU A 151 -10.66 7.42 0.05
CA LEU A 151 -9.25 7.24 0.40
C LEU A 151 -9.09 6.80 1.86
N THR A 152 -9.86 7.38 2.78
CA THR A 152 -9.86 6.97 4.20
C THR A 152 -10.33 5.54 4.36
N LEU A 153 -11.45 5.15 3.74
CA LEU A 153 -11.92 3.77 3.79
C LEU A 153 -10.88 2.80 3.22
N PHE A 154 -10.32 3.13 2.05
CA PHE A 154 -9.29 2.32 1.41
C PHE A 154 -8.03 2.20 2.28
N ALA A 155 -7.56 3.30 2.87
CA ALA A 155 -6.42 3.30 3.78
C ALA A 155 -6.67 2.41 5.00
N LEU A 156 -7.85 2.49 5.61
CA LEU A 156 -8.22 1.64 6.74
C LEU A 156 -8.20 0.15 6.37
N LEU A 157 -8.73 -0.21 5.19
CA LEU A 157 -8.69 -1.59 4.71
C LEU A 157 -7.26 -2.08 4.46
N ILE A 158 -6.40 -1.26 3.85
CA ILE A 158 -4.99 -1.60 3.62
C ILE A 158 -4.24 -1.75 4.95
N VAL A 159 -4.41 -0.81 5.86
CA VAL A 159 -3.81 -0.87 7.20
C VAL A 159 -4.25 -2.16 7.91
N ALA A 160 -5.55 -2.44 7.97
CA ALA A 160 -6.08 -3.65 8.58
C ALA A 160 -5.51 -4.92 7.93
N SER A 161 -5.44 -4.97 6.60
CA SER A 161 -4.91 -6.12 5.86
C SER A 161 -3.42 -6.34 6.11
N ILE A 162 -2.63 -5.27 6.29
CA ILE A 162 -1.20 -5.39 6.60
C ILE A 162 -1.02 -5.85 8.05
N PHE A 163 -1.81 -5.33 9.00
CA PHE A 163 -1.77 -5.80 10.40
C PHE A 163 -2.12 -7.27 10.54
N ASP A 164 -3.03 -7.77 9.70
CA ASP A 164 -3.47 -9.17 9.70
C ASP A 164 -2.56 -10.09 8.86
N ASN A 165 -1.65 -9.53 8.05
CA ASN A 165 -0.73 -10.32 7.24
C ASN A 165 0.49 -10.77 8.06
N PHE A 166 0.63 -12.07 8.27
CA PHE A 166 1.79 -12.66 8.91
C PHE A 166 1.96 -14.14 8.55
N SER A 167 3.19 -14.63 8.70
CA SER A 167 3.48 -16.06 8.69
C SER A 167 4.22 -16.43 9.97
N TYR A 168 3.66 -17.36 10.74
CA TYR A 168 4.24 -17.81 12.00
C TYR A 168 4.51 -19.30 11.99
N PHE A 169 5.78 -19.67 12.17
CA PHE A 169 6.24 -21.05 12.26
C PHE A 169 6.51 -21.40 13.72
N GLY A 170 5.46 -21.88 14.39
CA GLY A 170 5.50 -22.25 15.81
C GLY A 170 6.09 -23.63 16.08
N LYS A 171 6.13 -24.02 17.35
CA LYS A 171 6.68 -25.32 17.78
C LYS A 171 5.89 -26.52 17.27
N GLU A 172 4.57 -26.40 17.19
CA GLU A 172 3.65 -27.50 16.85
C GLU A 172 2.96 -27.31 15.50
N LYS A 173 2.62 -26.05 15.17
CA LYS A 173 1.85 -25.70 13.98
C LYS A 173 2.31 -24.38 13.39
N LEU A 174 2.04 -24.23 12.11
CA LEU A 174 2.16 -23.01 11.35
C LEU A 174 0.84 -22.24 11.43
N LYS A 175 0.92 -20.91 11.47
CA LYS A 175 -0.22 -20.00 11.35
C LYS A 175 0.08 -19.05 10.21
N LEU A 176 -0.71 -19.10 9.16
CA LEU A 176 -0.51 -18.33 7.94
C LEU A 176 -1.72 -17.43 7.72
N ASN A 177 -1.48 -16.16 7.46
CA ASN A 177 -2.51 -15.24 7.03
C ASN A 177 -1.93 -14.32 5.96
N GLY A 178 -2.37 -14.51 4.73
CA GLY A 178 -1.91 -13.72 3.59
C GLY A 178 -2.58 -12.35 3.54
N ILE A 179 -2.09 -11.48 2.64
CA ILE A 179 -2.74 -10.20 2.40
C ILE A 179 -4.16 -10.43 1.85
N PHE A 180 -5.16 -9.79 2.48
CA PHE A 180 -6.58 -10.01 2.19
C PHE A 180 -7.11 -11.44 2.47
N GLY A 181 -6.39 -12.24 3.25
CA GLY A 181 -6.89 -13.51 3.76
C GLY A 181 -8.08 -13.30 4.70
N PHE A 182 -9.15 -14.07 4.54
CA PHE A 182 -10.26 -14.08 5.48
C PHE A 182 -9.95 -15.02 6.66
N GLY A 183 -8.96 -14.66 7.46
CA GLY A 183 -8.59 -15.34 8.70
C GLY A 183 -7.36 -16.23 8.63
N THR A 184 -6.93 -16.68 9.80
CA THR A 184 -5.67 -17.43 9.96
C THR A 184 -5.84 -18.91 9.65
N SER A 185 -5.13 -19.36 8.61
CA SER A 185 -4.99 -20.79 8.30
C SER A 185 -3.99 -21.45 9.25
N HIS A 186 -4.28 -22.67 9.65
CA HIS A 186 -3.48 -23.43 10.61
C HIS A 186 -3.05 -24.75 10.00
N TYR A 187 -1.75 -25.00 9.97
CA TYR A 187 -1.19 -26.23 9.42
C TYR A 187 -0.28 -26.92 10.42
N LYS A 188 -0.42 -28.22 10.59
CA LYS A 188 0.57 -29.06 11.26
C LYS A 188 1.75 -29.30 10.32
N TYR A 189 2.91 -29.58 10.88
CA TYR A 189 4.09 -29.96 10.06
C TYR A 189 3.83 -31.22 9.22
N GLU A 190 3.04 -32.17 9.73
CA GLU A 190 2.65 -33.38 9.00
C GLU A 190 1.80 -33.10 7.75
N GLU A 191 1.24 -31.90 7.61
CA GLU A 191 0.46 -31.47 6.44
C GLU A 191 1.35 -30.88 5.34
N ILE A 192 2.64 -30.68 5.60
CA ILE A 192 3.60 -30.26 4.59
C ILE A 192 3.94 -31.46 3.70
N GLU A 193 3.72 -31.29 2.40
CA GLU A 193 4.00 -32.31 1.39
C GLU A 193 5.42 -32.12 0.81
N LYS A 194 5.80 -30.86 0.51
CA LYS A 194 7.04 -30.54 -0.20
C LYS A 194 7.66 -29.24 0.29
N VAL A 195 9.00 -29.20 0.30
CA VAL A 195 9.80 -28.01 0.55
C VAL A 195 10.81 -27.85 -0.59
N LYS A 196 10.73 -26.73 -1.30
CA LYS A 196 11.60 -26.42 -2.43
C LYS A 196 12.39 -25.15 -2.18
N SER A 197 13.68 -25.19 -2.47
CA SER A 197 14.52 -24.00 -2.65
C SER A 197 14.64 -23.75 -4.14
N ILE A 198 14.02 -22.67 -4.60
CA ILE A 198 14.08 -22.28 -6.00
C ILE A 198 15.20 -21.25 -6.15
N LYS A 199 16.04 -21.40 -7.16
CA LYS A 199 17.09 -20.46 -7.54
C LYS A 199 16.68 -19.79 -8.84
N LEU A 200 16.48 -18.47 -8.81
CA LEU A 200 16.20 -17.69 -10.01
C LEU A 200 17.49 -17.13 -10.61
N LEU A 201 17.72 -17.44 -11.88
CA LEU A 201 18.81 -16.86 -12.68
C LEU A 201 18.25 -15.74 -13.56
N ARG A 202 18.94 -14.59 -13.57
CA ARG A 202 18.61 -13.44 -14.40
C ARG A 202 19.73 -13.23 -15.43
N ASN A 203 19.38 -13.31 -16.71
CA ASN A 203 20.31 -13.46 -17.84
C ASN A 203 21.37 -12.36 -18.01
N ASP A 204 21.21 -11.18 -17.39
CA ASP A 204 22.09 -10.03 -17.64
C ASP A 204 22.90 -9.56 -16.42
N VAL A 205 22.53 -10.02 -15.22
CA VAL A 205 23.23 -9.73 -13.96
C VAL A 205 23.00 -10.94 -13.06
N TYR A 206 24.06 -11.68 -12.72
CA TYR A 206 24.04 -12.80 -11.77
C TYR A 206 23.53 -12.32 -10.40
N THR A 207 22.22 -12.19 -10.28
CA THR A 207 21.53 -11.87 -9.03
C THR A 207 20.85 -13.16 -8.64
N GLU A 208 21.52 -13.96 -7.82
CA GLU A 208 20.91 -15.16 -7.25
C GLU A 208 19.85 -14.72 -6.26
N SER A 209 18.59 -15.01 -6.56
CA SER A 209 17.52 -14.93 -5.56
C SER A 209 17.08 -16.35 -5.24
N ASN A 210 17.25 -16.72 -3.98
CA ASN A 210 16.77 -17.98 -3.42
C ASN A 210 15.45 -17.68 -2.72
N TRP A 211 14.41 -18.41 -3.11
CA TRP A 211 13.08 -18.32 -2.54
C TRP A 211 12.62 -19.72 -2.16
N ILE A 212 11.82 -19.78 -1.11
CA ILE A 212 11.38 -21.04 -0.51
C ILE A 212 9.89 -21.21 -0.79
N ASP A 213 9.56 -22.38 -1.33
CA ASP A 213 8.20 -22.82 -1.56
C ASP A 213 7.88 -23.98 -0.60
N ILE A 214 6.83 -23.81 0.20
CA ILE A 214 6.28 -24.88 1.04
C ILE A 214 4.90 -25.23 0.49
N THR A 215 4.74 -26.47 0.03
CA THR A 215 3.45 -26.98 -0.47
C THR A 215 2.81 -27.87 0.58
N PHE A 216 1.54 -27.63 0.86
CA PHE A 216 0.72 -28.40 1.80
C PHE A 216 -0.14 -29.43 1.06
N LYS A 217 -0.59 -30.46 1.78
CA LYS A 217 -1.39 -31.58 1.24
C LYS A 217 -2.73 -31.15 0.63
N ASP A 218 -3.27 -30.00 1.03
CA ASP A 218 -4.50 -29.42 0.48
C ASP A 218 -4.27 -28.60 -0.79
N GLY A 219 -3.01 -28.49 -1.24
CA GLY A 219 -2.61 -27.72 -2.41
C GLY A 219 -2.26 -26.26 -2.11
N TYR A 220 -2.42 -25.78 -0.87
CA TYR A 220 -1.95 -24.45 -0.49
C TYR A 220 -0.43 -24.36 -0.65
N LYS A 221 0.07 -23.18 -1.00
CA LYS A 221 1.49 -22.89 -1.14
C LYS A 221 1.85 -21.63 -0.39
N TRP A 222 2.88 -21.73 0.43
CA TRP A 222 3.51 -20.59 1.07
C TRP A 222 4.78 -20.25 0.30
N HIS A 223 4.95 -18.98 -0.05
CA HIS A 223 6.06 -18.48 -0.87
C HIS A 223 6.85 -17.41 -0.10
N SER A 224 8.16 -17.60 0.06
CA SER A 224 8.95 -16.65 0.87
C SER A 224 9.08 -15.24 0.26
N VAL A 225 8.82 -15.08 -1.04
CA VAL A 225 8.80 -13.77 -1.70
C VAL A 225 7.52 -13.00 -1.36
N ASP A 226 6.38 -13.67 -1.41
CA ASP A 226 5.07 -13.04 -1.25
C ASP A 226 4.65 -12.96 0.22
N ASP A 227 4.96 -14.02 0.99
CA ASP A 227 4.56 -14.19 2.38
C ASP A 227 5.73 -14.01 3.37
N GLY A 228 6.97 -14.16 2.90
CA GLY A 228 8.21 -14.10 3.68
C GLY A 228 8.94 -12.76 3.64
N TYR A 229 8.52 -11.85 2.75
CA TYR A 229 9.09 -10.51 2.59
C TYR A 229 10.60 -10.47 2.28
N ASN A 230 11.15 -11.53 1.68
CA ASN A 230 12.56 -11.67 1.26
C ASN A 230 13.59 -11.52 2.39
N ASP A 231 13.28 -11.99 3.61
CA ASP A 231 14.26 -12.09 4.71
C ASP A 231 15.01 -13.42 4.64
N TYR A 232 16.13 -13.44 3.92
CA TYR A 232 16.91 -14.66 3.65
C TYR A 232 17.35 -15.39 4.93
N GLU A 233 17.70 -14.66 5.99
CA GLU A 233 18.10 -15.28 7.25
C GLU A 233 16.93 -16.01 7.91
N LYS A 234 15.74 -15.41 7.90
CA LYS A 234 14.53 -16.06 8.41
C LYS A 234 14.10 -17.23 7.52
N ASP A 235 14.20 -17.10 6.20
CA ASP A 235 13.87 -18.18 5.27
C ASP A 235 14.73 -19.42 5.53
N LEU A 236 16.04 -19.25 5.76
CA LEU A 236 16.92 -20.36 6.13
C LEU A 236 16.55 -20.98 7.49
N GLN A 237 16.14 -20.17 8.46
CA GLN A 237 15.67 -20.68 9.76
C GLN A 237 14.37 -21.49 9.61
N ILE A 238 13.45 -21.02 8.76
CA ILE A 238 12.18 -21.70 8.45
C ILE A 238 12.47 -23.04 7.78
N VAL A 239 13.30 -23.07 6.74
CA VAL A 239 13.67 -24.31 6.06
C VAL A 239 14.27 -25.33 7.03
N LYS A 240 15.22 -24.89 7.87
CA LYS A 240 15.83 -25.76 8.89
C LYS A 240 14.80 -26.30 9.87
N LEU A 241 13.87 -25.46 10.33
CA LEU A 241 12.80 -25.86 11.24
C LEU A 241 11.86 -26.87 10.58
N VAL A 242 11.41 -26.59 9.36
CA VAL A 242 10.47 -27.43 8.62
C VAL A 242 11.09 -28.79 8.30
N ILE A 243 12.32 -28.85 7.77
CA ILE A 243 13.03 -30.10 7.50
C ILE A 243 13.18 -30.92 8.78
N LYS A 244 13.59 -30.27 9.88
CA LYS A 244 13.74 -30.94 11.18
C LYS A 244 12.42 -31.52 11.70
N LYS A 245 11.30 -30.84 11.46
CA LYS A 245 9.97 -31.25 11.95
C LYS A 245 9.28 -32.29 11.08
N THR A 246 9.59 -32.31 9.78
CA THR A 246 8.90 -33.16 8.79
C THR A 246 9.72 -34.37 8.38
N GLY A 247 11.05 -34.31 8.48
CA GLY A 247 11.96 -35.30 7.91
C GLY A 247 12.02 -35.28 6.38
N LEU A 248 11.42 -34.28 5.73
CA LEU A 248 11.47 -34.11 4.29
C LEU A 248 12.85 -33.63 3.83
N ASN A 249 13.24 -34.00 2.62
CA ASN A 249 14.44 -33.47 1.97
C ASN A 249 14.12 -32.13 1.32
N LEU A 250 15.11 -31.22 1.29
CA LEU A 250 15.02 -29.99 0.52
C LEU A 250 15.23 -30.31 -0.96
N GLU A 251 14.23 -30.01 -1.78
CA GLU A 251 14.36 -30.08 -3.23
C GLU A 251 14.96 -28.77 -3.77
N TYR A 252 15.81 -28.88 -4.78
CA TYR A 252 16.41 -27.72 -5.45
C TYR A 252 15.84 -27.62 -6.86
N GLU A 253 15.43 -26.41 -7.24
CA GLU A 253 14.88 -26.13 -8.57
C GLU A 253 15.53 -24.86 -9.13
N GLU A 254 16.10 -24.94 -10.32
CA GLU A 254 16.63 -23.76 -11.02
C GLU A 254 15.60 -23.29 -12.05
N ARG A 255 15.31 -21.98 -12.04
CA ARG A 255 14.41 -21.35 -13.02
C ARG A 255 15.11 -20.18 -13.69
N GLU A 256 15.09 -20.17 -15.01
CA GLU A 256 15.39 -18.97 -15.79
C GLU A 256 14.18 -18.05 -15.75
N ARG A 257 14.40 -16.77 -15.44
CA ARG A 257 13.34 -15.77 -15.47
C ARG A 257 13.30 -15.16 -16.87
N ASP A 258 12.29 -15.56 -17.64
CA ASP A 258 11.94 -14.96 -18.95
C ASP A 258 11.61 -13.45 -18.84
#